data_AF-A0A7W3ULA2-F1
#
_entry.id   AF-A0A7W3ULA2-F1
#
_cell.length_a   1.000
_cell.length_b   1.000
_cell.length_c   1.000
_cell.angle_alpha   90.00
_cell.angle_beta   90.00
_cell.angle_gamma   90.00
#
_symmetry.space_group_name_H-M   'P 1'
#
loop_
_entity.id
_entity.type
_entity.pdbx_description
1 polymer ?
#
loop_
_entity_poly.entity_id
_entity_poly.type
_entity_poly.pdbx_seq_one_letter_code
_entity_poly.pdbx_strand_id
1 'polypeptide(L)'
;MDNNKKKKDAPILVQMGIFAAILFVSQLISNLFPKSFVVPTPLIGMILLYILLACHVVKLEQVEKFGDFMIGLIAFLFVPSGIQLAGSLGLMRKEGLQDVIVIIISTIILLAVIAYVGAFFIGVHHKLFKKQEEEN
;
A
#
# COMPACT_ATOMS: atom_id res chain seq x y z
N MET A 1 2.06 -3.31 36.69
CA MET A 1 1.44 -1.97 36.47
C MET A 1 1.89 -1.51 35.09
N ASP A 2 1.07 -1.77 34.09
CA ASP A 2 1.35 -1.46 32.69
C ASP A 2 1.27 0.06 32.48
N ASN A 3 2.42 0.68 32.19
CA ASN A 3 2.56 2.09 31.91
C ASN A 3 2.02 2.38 30.50
N ASN A 4 0.69 2.38 30.37
CA ASN A 4 -0.01 2.84 29.18
C ASN A 4 0.14 4.37 29.05
N LYS A 5 1.33 4.82 28.63
CA LYS A 5 1.54 6.17 28.12
C LYS A 5 0.78 6.26 26.80
N LYS A 6 -0.47 6.71 26.86
CA LYS A 6 -1.23 7.15 25.67
C LYS A 6 -0.38 8.19 24.93
N LYS A 7 0.35 7.76 23.91
CA LYS A 7 1.07 8.66 23.01
C LYS A 7 0.02 9.48 22.29
N LYS A 8 0.14 10.80 22.39
CA LYS A 8 -0.79 11.75 21.81
C LYS A 8 -0.65 11.70 20.29
N ASP A 9 -1.74 11.37 19.60
CA ASP A 9 -1.81 11.42 18.13
C ASP A 9 -1.34 12.78 17.61
N ALA A 10 -0.63 12.78 16.49
CA ALA A 10 -0.31 14.03 15.82
C ALA A 10 -1.60 14.71 15.32
N PRO A 11 -1.67 16.05 15.31
CA PRO A 11 -2.81 16.75 14.72
C PRO A 11 -2.99 16.35 13.26
N ILE A 12 -4.25 16.23 12.81
CA ILE A 12 -4.62 15.74 11.47
C ILE A 12 -3.87 16.50 10.36
N LEU A 13 -3.69 17.81 10.52
CA LEU A 13 -2.98 18.64 9.55
C LEU A 13 -1.52 18.21 9.34
N VAL A 14 -0.85 17.75 10.41
CA VAL A 14 0.51 17.20 10.33
C VAL A 14 0.50 15.84 9.64
N GLN A 15 -0.49 14.99 9.93
CA GLN A 15 -0.62 13.69 9.25
C GLN A 15 -0.79 13.88 7.74
N MET A 16 -1.67 14.80 7.34
CA MET A 16 -1.85 15.20 5.94
C MET A 16 -0.55 15.73 5.33
N GLY A 17 0.18 16.57 6.07
CA GLY A 17 1.49 17.08 5.65
C GLY A 17 2.52 15.98 5.42
N ILE A 18 2.53 14.92 6.25
CA ILE A 18 3.41 13.76 6.09
C ILE A 18 3.05 13.00 4.80
N PHE A 19 1.78 12.67 4.58
CA PHE A 19 1.36 12.00 3.34
C PHE A 19 1.68 12.85 2.10
N ALA A 20 1.44 14.17 2.15
CA ALA A 20 1.76 15.08 1.04
C ALA A 20 3.26 15.15 0.76
N ALA A 21 4.11 15.26 1.79
CA ALA A 21 5.55 15.28 1.65
C ALA A 21 6.08 13.97 1.05
N ILE A 22 5.56 12.83 1.52
CA ILE A 22 5.93 11.50 1.01
C ILE A 22 5.52 11.36 -0.45
N LEU A 23 4.29 11.73 -0.81
CA LEU A 23 3.84 11.69 -2.21
C LEU A 23 4.64 12.64 -3.10
N PHE A 24 4.99 13.83 -2.61
CA PHE A 24 5.83 14.77 -3.33
C PHE A 24 7.22 14.19 -3.62
N VAL A 25 7.89 13.65 -2.59
CA VAL A 25 9.20 12.97 -2.76
C VAL A 25 9.06 11.76 -3.69
N SER A 26 7.99 10.98 -3.54
CA SER A 26 7.72 9.82 -4.40
C SER A 26 7.53 10.21 -5.86
N GLN A 27 6.94 11.38 -6.13
CA GLN A 27 6.77 11.89 -7.49
C GLN A 27 8.10 12.32 -8.09
N LEU A 28 8.97 12.96 -7.29
CA LEU A 28 10.34 13.26 -7.73
C LEU A 28 11.09 11.98 -8.08
N ILE A 29 10.97 10.93 -7.26
CA ILE A 29 11.58 9.62 -7.51
C ILE A 29 10.98 8.97 -8.76
N SER A 30 9.65 8.98 -8.92
CA SER A 30 8.97 8.41 -10.09
C SER A 30 9.47 9.03 -11.40
N ASN A 31 9.73 10.35 -11.41
CA ASN A 31 10.27 11.05 -12.58
C ASN A 31 11.72 10.68 -12.93
N LEU A 32 12.47 10.09 -12.00
CA LEU A 32 13.82 9.58 -12.28
C LEU A 32 13.80 8.19 -12.95
N PHE A 33 12.67 7.47 -12.88
CA PHE A 33 12.55 6.18 -13.55
C PHE A 33 12.50 6.36 -15.09
N PRO A 34 13.06 5.40 -15.85
CA PRO A 34 12.97 5.43 -17.30
C PRO A 34 11.51 5.44 -17.75
N LYS A 35 11.18 6.21 -18.80
CA LYS A 35 9.81 6.25 -19.37
C LYS A 35 9.27 4.88 -19.80
N SER A 36 10.15 3.91 -20.02
CA SER A 36 9.78 2.53 -20.34
C SER A 36 9.26 1.72 -19.15
N PHE A 37 9.46 2.18 -17.91
CA PHE A 37 9.02 1.50 -16.70
C PHE A 37 8.49 2.53 -15.69
N VAL A 38 7.22 2.90 -15.85
CA VAL A 38 6.55 3.88 -14.99
C VAL A 38 6.03 3.16 -13.75
N VAL A 39 6.67 3.41 -12.62
CA VAL A 39 6.16 2.94 -11.31
C VAL A 39 5.17 3.97 -10.78
N PRO A 40 3.92 3.57 -10.43
CA PRO A 40 2.94 4.48 -9.86
C PRO A 40 3.47 5.16 -8.59
N THR A 41 3.36 6.48 -8.54
CA THR A 41 3.80 7.31 -7.39
C THR A 41 3.33 6.80 -6.03
N PRO A 42 2.05 6.37 -5.85
CA PRO A 42 1.61 5.87 -4.55
C PRO A 42 2.31 4.59 -4.09
N LEU A 43 2.74 3.71 -5.02
CA LEU A 43 3.47 2.49 -4.66
C LEU A 43 4.85 2.83 -4.08
N ILE A 44 5.54 3.81 -4.69
CA ILE A 44 6.81 4.34 -4.17
C ILE A 44 6.59 4.96 -2.79
N GLY A 45 5.51 5.74 -2.63
CA GLY A 45 5.15 6.36 -1.36
C GLY A 45 4.88 5.35 -0.25
N MET A 46 4.23 4.23 -0.53
CA MET A 46 4.03 3.16 0.44
C MET A 46 5.35 2.55 0.91
N ILE A 47 6.27 2.26 -0.02
CA ILE A 47 7.60 1.72 0.31
C ILE A 47 8.39 2.74 1.15
N LEU A 48 8.38 4.01 0.76
CA LEU A 48 9.08 5.08 1.47
C LEU A 48 8.52 5.28 2.88
N LEU A 49 7.20 5.37 3.03
CA LEU A 49 6.55 5.48 4.33
C LEU A 49 6.87 4.28 5.21
N TYR A 50 6.83 3.06 4.65
CA TYR A 50 7.20 1.84 5.37
C TYR A 50 8.63 1.88 5.91
N ILE A 51 9.60 2.31 5.08
CA ILE A 51 11.01 2.46 5.51
C ILE A 51 11.13 3.50 6.63
N LEU A 52 10.48 4.66 6.49
CA LEU A 52 10.49 5.71 7.51
C LEU A 52 9.89 5.24 8.84
N LEU A 53 8.86 4.39 8.77
CA LEU A 53 8.21 3.77 9.93
C LEU A 53 9.12 2.72 10.57
N ALA A 54 9.76 1.85 9.76
CA ALA A 54 10.71 0.84 10.23
C ALA A 54 11.94 1.47 10.90
N CYS A 55 12.46 2.57 10.34
CA CYS A 55 13.54 3.36 10.92
C CYS A 55 13.11 4.22 12.12
N HIS A 56 11.83 4.17 12.53
CA HIS A 56 11.26 4.96 13.63
C HIS A 56 11.41 6.49 13.47
N VAL A 57 11.65 6.98 12.25
CA VAL A 57 11.71 8.41 11.93
C VAL A 57 10.31 9.02 11.98
N VAL A 58 9.35 8.30 11.42
CA VAL A 58 7.91 8.59 11.54
C VAL A 58 7.33 7.54 12.46
N LYS A 59 6.48 7.94 13.42
CA LYS A 59 5.78 7.00 14.27
C LYS A 59 4.38 6.71 13.73
N LEU A 60 3.85 5.52 14.02
CA LEU A 60 2.54 5.08 13.53
C LEU A 60 1.44 6.07 13.93
N GLU A 61 1.49 6.60 15.16
CA GLU A 61 0.50 7.54 15.69
C GLU A 61 0.46 8.89 14.93
N GLN A 62 1.46 9.16 14.07
CA GLN A 62 1.52 10.35 13.23
C GLN A 62 0.81 10.20 11.88
N VAL A 63 0.38 8.99 11.51
CA VAL A 63 -0.22 8.72 10.19
C VAL A 63 -1.48 7.85 10.26
N GLU A 64 -1.63 7.05 11.32
CA GLU A 64 -2.70 6.07 11.48
C GLU A 64 -4.10 6.67 11.37
N LYS A 65 -4.39 7.73 12.14
CA LYS A 65 -5.74 8.31 12.20
C LYS A 65 -6.23 8.85 10.85
N PHE A 66 -5.38 9.53 10.10
CA PHE A 66 -5.71 10.03 8.77
C PHE A 66 -5.73 8.89 7.74
N GLY A 67 -4.84 7.91 7.85
CA GLY A 67 -4.85 6.70 7.03
C GLY A 67 -6.15 5.93 7.15
N ASP A 68 -6.60 5.66 8.37
CA ASP A 68 -7.86 4.97 8.66
C ASP A 68 -9.08 5.75 8.15
N PHE A 69 -9.06 7.08 8.29
CA PHE A 69 -10.09 7.94 7.71
C PHE A 69 -10.14 7.80 6.18
N MET A 70 -9.00 7.83 5.50
CA MET A 70 -8.92 7.64 4.04
C MET A 70 -9.39 6.24 3.63
N ILE A 71 -9.02 5.19 4.37
CA ILE A 71 -9.49 3.82 4.13
C ILE A 71 -11.01 3.75 4.28
N GLY A 72 -11.58 4.41 5.30
CA GLY A 72 -13.02 4.53 5.48
C GLY A 72 -13.72 5.25 4.31
N LEU A 73 -13.05 6.17 3.63
CA LEU A 73 -13.57 6.86 2.45
C LEU A 73 -13.50 6.02 1.16
N ILE A 74 -12.75 4.92 1.10
CA ILE A 74 -12.58 4.13 -0.14
C ILE A 74 -13.93 3.68 -0.72
N ALA A 75 -14.84 3.16 0.11
CA ALA A 75 -16.18 2.75 -0.34
C ALA A 75 -16.99 3.93 -0.91
N PHE A 76 -16.87 5.10 -0.30
CA PHE A 76 -17.50 6.33 -0.80
C PHE A 76 -16.88 6.78 -2.13
N LEU A 77 -15.55 6.70 -2.29
CA LEU A 77 -14.84 7.03 -3.53
C LEU A 77 -15.14 6.03 -4.68
N PHE A 78 -15.62 4.83 -4.37
CA PHE A 78 -16.09 3.89 -5.38
C PHE A 78 -17.42 4.30 -6.04
N VAL A 79 -18.29 5.04 -5.33
CA VAL A 79 -19.58 5.49 -5.88
C VAL A 79 -19.42 6.34 -7.16
N PRO A 80 -18.63 7.43 -7.17
CA PRO A 80 -18.43 8.22 -8.39
C PRO A 80 -17.75 7.42 -9.51
N SER A 81 -16.77 6.57 -9.18
CA SER A 81 -16.14 5.68 -10.16
C SER A 81 -17.13 4.70 -10.78
N GLY A 82 -18.07 4.16 -9.99
CA GLY A 82 -19.14 3.29 -10.49
C GLY A 82 -20.14 4.02 -11.39
N ILE A 83 -20.52 5.25 -11.05
CA ILE A 83 -21.41 6.07 -11.88
C ILE A 83 -20.75 6.39 -13.23
N GLN A 84 -19.46 6.70 -13.24
CA GLN A 84 -18.68 6.91 -14.47
C GLN A 84 -18.73 5.68 -15.39
N LEU A 85 -18.61 4.48 -14.80
CA LEU A 85 -18.70 3.21 -15.50
C LEU A 85 -20.12 2.96 -16.06
N ALA A 86 -21.17 3.31 -15.31
CA ALA A 86 -22.55 3.23 -15.77
C ALA A 86 -22.81 4.15 -16.99
N GLY A 87 -22.11 5.27 -17.12
CA GLY A 87 -22.12 6.09 -18.35
C GLY A 87 -21.53 5.38 -19.57
N SER A 88 -20.77 4.30 -19.37
CA SER A 88 -20.06 3.54 -20.41
C SER A 88 -20.63 2.11 -20.61
N LEU A 89 -21.90 1.88 -20.25
CA LEU A 89 -22.57 0.58 -20.32
C LEU A 89 -22.50 -0.09 -21.71
N GLY A 90 -22.45 0.69 -22.79
CA GLY A 90 -22.32 0.16 -24.16
C GLY A 90 -20.99 -0.57 -24.41
N LEU A 91 -19.90 -0.09 -23.80
CA LEU A 91 -18.59 -0.74 -23.85
C LEU A 91 -18.56 -1.97 -22.94
N MET A 92 -19.13 -1.86 -21.74
CA MET A 92 -19.25 -3.00 -20.82
C MET A 92 -20.09 -4.15 -21.38
N ARG A 93 -21.10 -3.86 -22.20
CA ARG A 93 -21.91 -4.92 -22.81
C ARG A 93 -21.12 -5.72 -23.87
N LYS A 94 -20.11 -5.12 -24.49
CA LYS A 94 -19.25 -5.79 -25.48
C LYS A 94 -18.08 -6.52 -24.84
N GLU A 95 -17.35 -5.84 -23.95
CA GLU A 95 -16.07 -6.33 -23.41
C GLU A 95 -16.13 -6.65 -21.91
N GLY A 96 -17.21 -6.30 -21.21
CA GLY A 96 -17.26 -6.40 -19.75
C GLY A 96 -17.20 -7.82 -19.20
N LEU A 97 -17.65 -8.82 -19.96
CA LEU A 97 -17.48 -10.22 -19.57
C LEU A 97 -15.99 -10.63 -19.64
N GLN A 98 -15.27 -10.17 -20.66
CA GLN A 98 -13.83 -10.41 -20.80
C GLN A 98 -13.06 -9.70 -19.68
N ASP A 99 -13.41 -8.45 -19.35
CA ASP A 99 -12.81 -7.70 -18.25
C ASP A 99 -12.99 -8.40 -16.91
N VAL A 100 -14.20 -8.88 -16.60
CA VAL A 100 -14.47 -9.61 -15.34
C VAL A 100 -13.60 -10.86 -15.23
N ILE A 101 -13.49 -11.63 -16.31
CA ILE A 101 -12.65 -12.84 -16.34
C ILE A 101 -11.18 -12.46 -16.12
N VAL A 102 -10.68 -11.42 -16.81
CA VAL A 102 -9.30 -10.94 -16.66
C VAL A 102 -9.03 -10.46 -15.25
N ILE A 103 -9.95 -9.73 -14.61
CA ILE A 103 -9.82 -9.26 -13.23
C ILE A 103 -9.74 -10.44 -12.26
N ILE A 104 -10.63 -11.44 -12.40
CA ILE A 104 -10.64 -12.61 -11.52
C ILE A 104 -9.31 -13.37 -11.65
N ILE A 105 -8.89 -13.67 -12.88
CA ILE A 105 -7.63 -14.39 -13.14
C ILE A 105 -6.44 -13.58 -12.60
N SER A 106 -6.37 -12.28 -12.89
CA SER A 106 -5.28 -11.42 -12.42
C SER A 106 -5.23 -11.32 -10.90
N THR A 107 -6.38 -11.29 -10.23
CA THR A 107 -6.47 -11.28 -8.77
C THR A 107 -5.97 -12.59 -8.17
N ILE A 108 -6.36 -13.74 -8.74
CA ILE A 108 -5.89 -15.05 -8.29
C ILE A 108 -4.37 -15.15 -8.46
N ILE A 109 -3.84 -14.73 -9.62
CA ILE A 109 -2.39 -14.73 -9.88
C ILE A 109 -1.67 -13.82 -8.88
N LEU A 110 -2.16 -12.59 -8.68
CA LEU A 110 -1.61 -11.64 -7.72
C LEU A 110 -1.55 -12.24 -6.31
N LEU A 111 -2.65 -12.84 -5.83
CA LEU A 111 -2.71 -13.47 -4.51
C LEU A 111 -1.74 -14.65 -4.39
N ALA A 112 -1.64 -15.49 -5.44
CA ALA A 112 -0.68 -16.59 -5.47
C ALA A 112 0.76 -16.07 -5.37
N VAL A 113 1.12 -15.05 -6.18
CA VAL A 113 2.46 -14.44 -6.14
C VAL A 113 2.76 -13.87 -4.75
N ILE A 114 1.83 -13.13 -4.15
CA ILE A 114 1.98 -12.60 -2.78
C ILE A 114 2.22 -13.73 -1.77
N ALA A 115 1.44 -14.82 -1.85
CA ALA A 115 1.57 -15.96 -0.96
C ALA A 115 2.93 -16.66 -1.10
N TYR A 116 3.38 -16.94 -2.33
CA TYR A 116 4.67 -17.58 -2.58
C TYR A 116 5.85 -16.70 -2.16
N VAL A 117 5.82 -15.40 -2.46
CA VAL A 117 6.87 -14.45 -2.05
C VAL A 117 6.90 -14.34 -0.53
N GLY A 118 5.75 -14.21 0.14
CA GLY A 118 5.66 -14.18 1.59
C GLY A 118 6.22 -15.45 2.24
N ALA A 119 5.83 -16.62 1.74
CA ALA A 119 6.35 -17.91 2.21
C ALA A 119 7.86 -18.06 2.00
N PHE A 120 8.38 -17.57 0.87
CA PHE A 120 9.82 -17.54 0.59
C PHE A 120 10.57 -16.69 1.62
N PHE A 121 10.11 -15.46 1.90
CA PHE A 121 10.74 -14.59 2.89
C PHE A 121 10.73 -15.21 4.29
N ILE A 122 9.60 -15.81 4.70
CA ILE A 122 9.49 -16.50 5.99
C ILE A 122 10.44 -17.70 6.05
N GLY A 123 10.52 -18.50 4.97
CA GLY A 123 11.43 -19.64 4.89
C GLY A 123 12.91 -19.25 4.95
N VAL A 124 13.30 -18.17 4.27
CA VAL A 124 14.65 -17.60 4.32
C VAL A 124 14.98 -17.12 5.74
N HIS A 125 14.06 -16.38 6.37
CA HIS A 125 14.25 -15.90 7.74
C HIS A 125 14.44 -17.06 8.73
N HIS A 126 13.64 -18.12 8.63
CA HIS A 126 13.76 -19.29 9.51
C HIS A 126 15.09 -20.05 9.32
N LYS A 127 15.60 -20.18 8.08
CA LYS A 127 16.93 -20.76 7.82
C LYS A 127 18.08 -19.90 8.36
N LEU A 128 17.94 -18.57 8.34
CA LEU A 128 18.95 -17.65 8.86
C LEU A 128 18.99 -17.63 10.39
N PHE A 129 17.82 -17.64 11.06
CA PHE A 129 17.75 -17.62 12.52
C PHE A 129 18.08 -18.97 13.17
N LYS A 130 17.69 -20.10 12.56
CA LYS A 130 18.05 -21.43 13.10
C LYS A 130 19.56 -21.70 13.06
N LYS A 131 20.29 -21.08 12.11
CA LYS A 131 21.75 -21.20 12.03
C LYS A 131 22.49 -20.48 13.17
N GLN A 132 21.89 -19.46 13.80
CA GLN A 132 22.52 -18.76 14.95
C GLN A 132 22.36 -19.49 16.30
N GLU A 133 21.40 -20.42 16.42
CA GLU A 133 21.26 -21.25 17.64
C GLU A 133 22.18 -22.49 17.61
N GLU A 134 22.60 -22.96 16.44
CA GLU A 134 23.54 -24.10 16.32
C GLU A 134 25.02 -23.68 16.44
N GLU A 135 25.33 -22.38 16.42
CA GLU A 135 26.70 -21.83 16.49
C GLU A 135 27.04 -21.14 17.83
N ASN A 136 26.13 -21.16 18.83
CA ASN A 136 26.33 -20.61 20.18
C ASN A 136 26.35 -21.71 21.26
#